data_AF-A0A8B9W8F2-F1
#
_entry.id   AF-A0A8B9W8F2-F1
#
_cell.length_a   1.000
_cell.length_b   1.000
_cell.length_c   1.000
_cell.angle_alpha   90.00
_cell.angle_beta   90.00
_cell.angle_gamma   90.00
#
_symmetry.space_group_name_H-M   'P 1'
#
loop_
_entity.id
_entity.type
_entity.pdbx_description
1 polymer ?
#
loop_
_entity_poly.entity_id
_entity_poly.type
_entity_poly.pdbx_seq_one_letter_code
_entity_poly.pdbx_strand_id
1 'polypeptide(L)'
;MARCGEDSASPGVPLGSPGVCSKGLQRKGPCERRRLKAMVSEQLSQDLLRLLREEVHTDVTFSIGCTLFKAHKAVLLARVPDFYFHTVGHTDNLKNHEHVTVENFEASEFRTFLQIVYSSNRNIKSYEEEILRKKIVESGVPQKKCDFSVGNCTDHDRRLSVEFLSKRSYDHSLLKHEIPKDINSKEENVISTDIYDLEPASELGEDLLKLYVKHCCPDIDIYVDGKCFKAHRAILSARSSYFAAMLSGCWAESSQECITLQSTVTGLLAFVPPSIPPYQEE
;
A
#
# COMPACT_ATOMS: atom_id res chain seq x y z
N MET A 1 -81.35 -10.34 67.39
CA MET A 1 -80.91 -9.02 67.88
C MET A 1 -79.76 -8.53 67.00
N ALA A 2 -79.68 -7.23 66.70
CA ALA A 2 -78.51 -6.38 66.33
C ALA A 2 -77.26 -6.99 65.63
N ARG A 3 -76.54 -6.32 64.71
CA ARG A 3 -76.73 -5.10 63.86
C ARG A 3 -75.59 -5.10 62.80
N CYS A 4 -75.63 -4.22 61.80
CA CYS A 4 -74.71 -4.17 60.64
C CYS A 4 -73.24 -3.84 60.96
N GLY A 5 -72.36 -4.12 59.99
CA GLY A 5 -71.01 -3.56 59.85
C GLY A 5 -70.30 -4.09 58.60
N GLU A 6 -70.17 -3.27 57.56
CA GLU A 6 -69.45 -3.58 56.31
C GLU A 6 -67.94 -3.41 56.47
N ASP A 7 -67.14 -4.13 55.69
CA ASP A 7 -65.98 -3.50 55.03
C ASP A 7 -65.47 -4.29 53.81
N SER A 8 -64.80 -3.58 52.91
CA SER A 8 -64.62 -3.96 51.49
C SER A 8 -63.32 -4.72 51.14
N ALA A 9 -63.39 -5.64 50.17
CA ALA A 9 -62.23 -6.13 49.41
C ALA A 9 -62.62 -6.59 47.99
N SER A 10 -61.99 -6.00 46.97
CA SER A 10 -62.23 -6.30 45.55
C SER A 10 -61.57 -7.61 45.08
N PRO A 11 -62.07 -8.27 44.01
CA PRO A 11 -61.59 -9.56 43.57
C PRO A 11 -60.23 -9.50 42.85
N GLY A 12 -59.45 -10.58 42.99
CA GLY A 12 -58.14 -10.72 42.34
C GLY A 12 -58.20 -10.98 40.83
N VAL A 13 -57.13 -10.61 40.14
CA VAL A 13 -56.88 -10.87 38.71
C VAL A 13 -55.47 -11.48 38.57
N PRO A 14 -55.25 -12.52 37.73
CA PRO A 14 -54.07 -13.38 37.82
C PRO A 14 -52.85 -12.96 36.97
N LEU A 15 -51.69 -13.53 37.34
CA LEU A 15 -50.45 -13.73 36.58
C LEU A 15 -50.16 -12.80 35.38
N GLY A 16 -49.28 -11.81 35.60
CA GLY A 16 -48.45 -11.24 34.53
C GLY A 16 -47.17 -12.06 34.33
N SER A 17 -46.85 -12.41 33.09
CA SER A 17 -45.66 -13.22 32.73
C SER A 17 -44.33 -12.51 33.01
N PRO A 18 -43.20 -13.24 33.14
CA PRO A 18 -41.88 -12.64 33.33
C PRO A 18 -41.52 -11.71 32.17
N GLY A 19 -41.08 -10.50 32.48
CA GLY A 19 -40.75 -9.50 31.46
C GLY A 19 -39.71 -10.01 30.47
N VAL A 20 -40.03 -9.96 29.18
CA VAL A 20 -39.09 -10.20 28.09
C VAL A 20 -37.93 -9.22 28.24
N CYS A 21 -36.78 -9.74 28.64
CA CYS A 21 -35.58 -8.94 28.84
C CYS A 21 -35.09 -8.42 27.48
N SER A 22 -35.37 -7.16 27.18
CA SER A 22 -35.01 -6.46 25.93
C SER A 22 -33.51 -6.16 25.84
N LYS A 23 -32.68 -7.20 25.94
CA LYS A 23 -31.23 -7.20 25.63
C LYS A 23 -30.99 -7.20 24.12
N GLY A 24 -31.64 -6.29 23.40
CA GLY A 24 -31.46 -6.07 21.98
C GLY A 24 -31.09 -4.61 21.71
N LEU A 25 -29.99 -4.41 20.95
CA LEU A 25 -29.50 -3.20 20.25
C LEU A 25 -28.13 -2.66 20.71
N GLN A 26 -27.88 -2.46 22.00
CA GLN A 26 -26.70 -1.68 22.48
C GLN A 26 -25.30 -2.34 22.38
N ARG A 27 -25.13 -3.44 21.63
CA ARG A 27 -23.82 -4.11 21.46
C ARG A 27 -23.43 -4.45 20.01
N LYS A 28 -24.29 -4.18 19.01
CA LYS A 28 -23.96 -4.56 17.61
C LYS A 28 -22.86 -3.68 16.99
N GLY A 29 -22.88 -2.36 17.17
CA GLY A 29 -21.95 -1.43 16.50
C GLY A 29 -20.45 -1.81 16.62
N PRO A 30 -19.86 -1.89 17.83
CA PRO A 30 -18.43 -2.15 17.99
C PRO A 30 -17.98 -3.57 17.62
N CYS A 31 -18.89 -4.55 17.67
CA CYS A 31 -18.60 -5.92 17.25
C CYS A 31 -18.67 -6.05 15.72
N GLU A 32 -19.68 -5.45 15.09
CA GLU A 32 -19.81 -5.43 13.64
C GLU A 32 -18.69 -4.62 12.97
N ARG A 33 -18.28 -3.47 13.53
CA ARG A 33 -17.11 -2.71 13.02
C ARG A 33 -15.85 -3.57 13.01
N ARG A 34 -15.58 -4.33 14.08
CA ARG A 34 -14.43 -5.24 14.15
C ARG A 34 -14.54 -6.41 13.17
N ARG A 35 -15.74 -6.99 13.01
CA ARG A 35 -16.02 -8.06 12.02
C ARG A 35 -15.77 -7.56 10.59
N LEU A 36 -16.30 -6.39 10.23
CA LEU A 36 -16.12 -5.80 8.91
C LEU A 36 -14.65 -5.44 8.64
N LYS A 37 -13.93 -4.86 9.62
CA LYS A 37 -12.49 -4.62 9.49
C LYS A 37 -11.70 -5.91 9.23
N ALA A 38 -11.98 -6.97 9.97
CA ALA A 38 -11.33 -8.27 9.75
C ALA A 38 -11.64 -8.85 8.35
N MET A 39 -12.88 -8.74 7.87
CA MET A 39 -13.24 -9.20 6.52
C MET A 39 -12.54 -8.38 5.42
N VAL A 40 -12.45 -7.06 5.58
CA VAL A 40 -11.80 -6.17 4.59
C VAL A 40 -10.29 -6.38 4.55
N SER A 41 -9.62 -6.55 5.69
CA SER A 41 -8.19 -6.81 5.74
C SER A 41 -7.83 -8.23 5.26
N GLU A 42 -8.67 -9.22 5.53
CA GLU A 42 -8.52 -10.57 4.97
C GLU A 42 -8.68 -10.55 3.43
N GLN A 43 -9.71 -9.89 2.90
CA GLN A 43 -9.88 -9.75 1.45
C GLN A 43 -8.69 -9.03 0.79
N LEU A 44 -8.18 -7.97 1.42
CA LEU A 44 -6.99 -7.25 0.92
C LEU A 44 -5.76 -8.17 0.88
N SER A 45 -5.52 -8.94 1.94
CA SER A 45 -4.44 -9.92 2.01
C SER A 45 -4.54 -10.97 0.89
N GLN A 46 -5.74 -11.47 0.62
CA GLN A 46 -6.00 -12.43 -0.45
C GLN A 46 -5.79 -11.83 -1.85
N ASP A 47 -6.19 -10.58 -2.08
CA ASP A 47 -5.98 -9.91 -3.37
C ASP A 47 -4.50 -9.62 -3.64
N LEU A 48 -3.74 -9.22 -2.61
CA LEU A 48 -2.27 -9.04 -2.73
C LEU A 48 -1.55 -10.38 -2.91
N LEU A 49 -1.99 -11.45 -2.24
CA LEU A 49 -1.43 -12.78 -2.47
C LEU A 49 -1.78 -13.35 -3.85
N ARG A 50 -2.96 -13.01 -4.39
CA ARG A 50 -3.35 -13.32 -5.78
C ARG A 50 -2.44 -12.57 -6.77
N LEU A 51 -2.25 -11.27 -6.57
CA LEU A 51 -1.34 -10.43 -7.36
C LEU A 51 0.08 -11.01 -7.44
N LEU A 52 0.64 -11.47 -6.31
CA LEU A 52 1.95 -12.14 -6.28
C LEU A 52 1.96 -13.47 -7.07
N ARG A 53 0.86 -14.24 -7.02
CA ARG A 53 0.76 -15.56 -7.67
C ARG A 53 0.55 -15.47 -9.18
N GLU A 54 -0.24 -14.50 -9.62
CA GLU A 54 -0.61 -14.30 -11.03
C GLU A 54 0.45 -13.49 -11.80
N GLU A 55 1.43 -12.91 -11.11
CA GLU A 55 2.54 -12.12 -11.68
C GLU A 55 2.07 -10.91 -12.54
N VAL A 56 0.91 -10.35 -12.19
CA VAL A 56 0.25 -9.26 -12.94
C VAL A 56 0.90 -7.92 -12.64
N HIS A 57 1.46 -7.26 -13.66
CA HIS A 57 2.17 -5.97 -13.58
C HIS A 57 3.43 -5.98 -12.69
N THR A 58 4.15 -7.11 -12.62
CA THR A 58 5.44 -7.19 -11.91
C THR A 58 6.52 -6.38 -12.61
N ASP A 59 7.22 -5.51 -11.86
CA ASP A 59 8.21 -4.53 -12.34
C ASP A 59 9.63 -4.78 -11.79
N VAL A 60 9.82 -5.84 -10.99
CA VAL A 60 11.11 -6.34 -10.52
C VAL A 60 11.14 -7.87 -10.53
N THR A 61 12.30 -8.44 -10.84
CA THR A 61 12.53 -9.89 -10.76
C THR A 61 13.82 -10.16 -10.00
N PHE A 62 13.75 -10.99 -8.97
CA PHE A 62 14.90 -11.43 -8.19
C PHE A 62 15.44 -12.76 -8.71
N SER A 63 16.76 -12.94 -8.63
CA SER A 63 17.43 -14.22 -8.88
C SER A 63 17.97 -14.79 -7.58
N ILE A 64 17.51 -15.99 -7.21
CA ILE A 64 17.95 -16.73 -6.02
C ILE A 64 18.42 -18.11 -6.52
N GLY A 65 19.74 -18.29 -6.59
CA GLY A 65 20.36 -19.45 -7.24
C GLY A 65 19.98 -19.55 -8.71
N CYS A 66 19.26 -20.61 -9.07
CA CYS A 66 18.69 -20.83 -10.41
C CYS A 66 17.19 -20.52 -10.52
N THR A 67 16.58 -19.93 -9.48
CA THR A 67 15.14 -19.64 -9.43
C THR A 67 14.87 -18.14 -9.52
N LEU A 68 13.90 -17.78 -10.36
CA LEU A 68 13.46 -16.40 -10.56
C LEU A 68 12.15 -16.13 -9.82
N PHE A 69 12.06 -14.95 -9.19
CA PHE A 69 10.88 -14.51 -8.46
C PHE A 69 10.46 -13.12 -8.92
N LYS A 70 9.28 -13.00 -9.54
CA LYS A 70 8.72 -11.70 -9.90
C LYS A 70 7.99 -11.07 -8.71
N ALA A 71 8.05 -9.74 -8.62
CA ALA A 71 7.43 -8.96 -7.56
C ALA A 71 7.16 -7.52 -8.02
N HIS A 72 6.67 -6.69 -7.09
CA HIS A 72 6.25 -5.31 -7.30
C HIS A 72 7.08 -4.37 -6.41
N LYS A 73 7.85 -3.44 -6.99
CA LYS A 73 8.66 -2.45 -6.27
C LYS A 73 7.81 -1.65 -5.30
N ALA A 74 6.62 -1.26 -5.73
CA ALA A 74 5.66 -0.52 -4.91
C ALA A 74 5.25 -1.28 -3.63
N VAL A 75 4.97 -2.58 -3.71
CA VAL A 75 4.62 -3.40 -2.53
C VAL A 75 5.82 -3.59 -1.61
N LEU A 76 7.00 -3.84 -2.17
CA LEU A 76 8.25 -3.98 -1.42
C LEU A 76 8.61 -2.69 -0.68
N LEU A 77 8.59 -1.55 -1.36
CA LEU A 77 8.86 -0.23 -0.78
C LEU A 77 7.86 0.14 0.33
N ALA A 78 6.59 -0.27 0.21
CA ALA A 78 5.58 -0.04 1.24
C ALA A 78 5.80 -0.90 2.50
N ARG A 79 6.17 -2.17 2.31
CA ARG A 79 6.11 -3.21 3.36
C ARG A 79 7.46 -3.62 3.95
N VAL A 80 8.51 -3.53 3.15
CA VAL A 80 9.91 -3.86 3.48
C VAL A 80 10.88 -2.85 2.83
N PRO A 81 10.83 -1.56 3.26
CA PRO A 81 11.62 -0.49 2.66
C PRO A 81 13.14 -0.67 2.80
N ASP A 82 13.63 -1.18 3.92
CA ASP A 82 15.07 -1.34 4.17
C ASP A 82 15.63 -2.50 3.31
N PHE A 83 14.86 -3.58 3.16
CA PHE A 83 15.15 -4.63 2.18
C PHE A 83 15.13 -4.06 0.75
N TYR A 84 14.14 -3.25 0.41
CA TYR A 84 14.02 -2.62 -0.91
C TYR A 84 15.25 -1.76 -1.25
N PHE A 85 15.68 -0.87 -0.36
CA PHE A 85 16.84 0.00 -0.62
C PHE A 85 18.18 -0.78 -0.66
N HIS A 86 18.31 -1.85 0.13
CA HIS A 86 19.49 -2.73 0.11
C HIS A 86 19.54 -3.66 -1.13
N THR A 87 18.42 -3.93 -1.79
CA THR A 87 18.36 -4.89 -2.92
C THR A 87 18.11 -4.20 -4.26
N VAL A 88 17.05 -3.42 -4.35
CA VAL A 88 16.59 -2.75 -5.58
C VAL A 88 17.13 -1.32 -5.67
N GLY A 89 17.20 -0.58 -4.55
CA GLY A 89 17.56 0.85 -4.54
C GLY A 89 18.99 1.21 -4.99
N HIS A 90 19.87 0.23 -5.20
CA HIS A 90 21.18 0.45 -5.84
C HIS A 90 21.14 0.35 -7.39
N THR A 91 20.00 0.00 -7.99
CA THR A 91 19.89 -0.35 -9.42
C THR A 91 19.37 0.76 -10.34
N ASP A 92 19.22 1.99 -9.82
CA ASP A 92 18.63 3.16 -10.53
C ASP A 92 19.30 3.54 -11.88
N ASN A 93 20.44 2.96 -12.23
CA ASN A 93 21.15 3.23 -13.49
C ASN A 93 20.84 2.27 -14.64
N LEU A 94 20.07 1.19 -14.43
CA LEU A 94 19.93 0.15 -15.46
C LEU A 94 18.53 0.06 -16.08
N LYS A 95 18.45 0.55 -17.33
CA LYS A 95 17.27 0.44 -18.22
C LYS A 95 17.05 -0.97 -18.82
N ASN A 96 17.83 -1.96 -18.39
CA ASN A 96 17.76 -3.33 -18.88
C ASN A 96 17.06 -4.22 -17.84
N HIS A 97 16.42 -5.29 -18.30
CA HIS A 97 15.81 -6.32 -17.46
C HIS A 97 16.86 -7.18 -16.72
N GLU A 98 17.72 -6.56 -15.93
CA GLU A 98 18.67 -7.28 -15.07
C GLU A 98 17.96 -7.77 -13.81
N HIS A 99 18.16 -9.04 -13.48
CA HIS A 99 17.58 -9.65 -12.30
C HIS A 99 18.36 -9.22 -11.06
N VAL A 100 17.64 -8.83 -10.00
CA VAL A 100 18.27 -8.48 -8.71
C VAL A 100 18.71 -9.77 -8.04
N THR A 101 20.01 -10.09 -8.12
CA THR A 101 20.58 -11.26 -7.43
C THR A 101 20.51 -11.07 -5.92
N VAL A 102 19.95 -12.05 -5.22
CA VAL A 102 19.93 -12.10 -3.75
C VAL A 102 20.64 -13.37 -3.30
N GLU A 103 21.87 -13.19 -2.85
CA GLU A 103 22.68 -14.25 -2.22
C GLU A 103 22.21 -14.51 -0.78
N ASN A 104 22.62 -15.66 -0.21
CA ASN A 104 22.33 -16.07 1.18
C ASN A 104 20.84 -16.36 1.47
N PHE A 105 20.10 -16.89 0.49
CA PHE A 105 18.73 -17.40 0.66
C PHE A 105 18.52 -18.71 -0.08
N GLU A 106 17.75 -19.62 0.52
CA GLU A 106 17.12 -20.71 -0.22
C GLU A 106 15.86 -20.19 -0.94
N ALA A 107 15.54 -20.76 -2.10
CA ALA A 107 14.33 -20.42 -2.85
C ALA A 107 13.03 -20.62 -2.05
N SER A 108 12.99 -21.61 -1.15
CA SER A 108 11.84 -21.87 -0.27
C SER A 108 11.67 -20.79 0.81
N GLU A 109 12.77 -20.33 1.42
CA GLU A 109 12.78 -19.21 2.35
C GLU A 109 12.36 -17.91 1.66
N PHE A 110 12.91 -17.62 0.47
CA PHE A 110 12.57 -16.40 -0.25
C PHE A 110 11.10 -16.36 -0.73
N ARG A 111 10.56 -17.52 -1.14
CA ARG A 111 9.12 -17.66 -1.42
C ARG A 111 8.28 -17.35 -0.18
N THR A 112 8.68 -17.86 0.99
CA THR A 112 7.98 -17.65 2.26
C THR A 112 8.04 -16.17 2.69
N PHE A 113 9.20 -15.54 2.52
CA PHE A 113 9.39 -14.09 2.72
C PHE A 113 8.42 -13.28 1.87
N LEU A 114 8.39 -13.49 0.54
CA LEU A 114 7.46 -12.78 -0.34
C LEU A 114 5.99 -13.04 0.03
N GLN A 115 5.62 -14.28 0.38
CA GLN A 115 4.24 -14.55 0.85
C GLN A 115 3.88 -13.72 2.09
N ILE A 116 4.77 -13.64 3.08
CA ILE A 116 4.56 -12.84 4.30
C ILE A 116 4.47 -11.34 3.99
N VAL A 117 5.31 -10.82 3.09
CA VAL A 117 5.29 -9.39 2.68
C VAL A 117 3.92 -8.99 2.13
N TYR A 118 3.32 -9.83 1.28
CA TYR A 118 2.06 -9.54 0.60
C TYR A 118 0.81 -9.88 1.42
N SER A 119 0.85 -10.92 2.27
CA SER A 119 -0.35 -11.40 2.97
C SER A 119 -0.42 -11.05 4.46
N SER A 120 0.68 -10.65 5.12
CA SER A 120 0.65 -10.38 6.56
C SER A 120 -0.16 -9.11 6.88
N ASN A 121 -1.29 -9.27 7.57
CA ASN A 121 -2.08 -8.16 8.09
C ASN A 121 -1.45 -7.46 9.32
N ARG A 122 -0.23 -7.85 9.72
CA ARG A 122 0.53 -7.28 10.84
C ARG A 122 1.72 -6.45 10.33
N ASN A 123 2.30 -5.69 11.25
CA ASN A 123 3.61 -5.08 11.06
C ASN A 123 4.67 -6.16 10.90
N ILE A 124 5.59 -6.01 9.95
CA ILE A 124 6.64 -6.99 9.62
C ILE A 124 8.06 -6.46 9.79
N LYS A 125 8.28 -5.29 10.39
CA LYS A 125 9.62 -4.68 10.55
C LYS A 125 10.62 -5.60 11.26
N SER A 126 10.21 -6.23 12.36
CA SER A 126 11.07 -7.20 13.07
C SER A 126 11.45 -8.43 12.22
N TYR A 127 10.64 -8.78 11.22
CA TYR A 127 10.89 -9.88 10.30
C TYR A 127 11.79 -9.42 9.13
N GLU A 128 11.56 -8.21 8.62
CA GLU A 128 12.48 -7.55 7.67
C GLU A 128 13.90 -7.44 8.24
N GLU A 129 14.06 -6.99 9.48
CA GLU A 129 15.38 -6.95 10.13
C GLU A 129 16.02 -8.34 10.25
N GLU A 130 15.24 -9.40 10.44
CA GLU A 130 15.74 -10.78 10.50
C GLU A 130 16.27 -11.24 9.14
N ILE A 131 15.52 -10.95 8.07
CA ILE A 131 15.86 -11.21 6.68
C ILE A 131 17.13 -10.43 6.28
N LEU A 132 17.23 -9.15 6.66
CA LEU A 132 18.43 -8.33 6.46
C LEU A 132 19.63 -8.87 7.25
N ARG A 133 19.44 -9.28 8.51
CA ARG A 133 20.50 -9.92 9.31
C ARG A 133 21.00 -11.20 8.66
N LYS A 134 20.13 -12.08 8.14
CA LYS A 134 20.56 -13.28 7.39
C LYS A 134 21.46 -12.89 6.21
N LYS A 135 21.00 -11.95 5.37
CA LYS A 135 21.75 -11.47 4.20
C LYS A 135 23.16 -10.96 4.56
N ILE A 136 23.28 -10.19 5.65
CA ILE A 136 24.54 -9.58 6.10
C ILE A 136 25.44 -10.59 6.85
N VAL A 137 24.88 -11.43 7.72
CA VAL A 137 25.67 -12.31 8.61
C VAL A 137 26.37 -13.43 7.84
N GLU A 138 25.75 -13.99 6.80
CA GLU A 138 26.42 -14.98 5.93
C GLU A 138 27.45 -14.34 4.97
N SER A 139 27.44 -13.02 4.78
CA SER A 139 28.53 -12.30 4.09
C SER A 139 29.82 -12.15 4.93
N GLY A 140 29.78 -12.53 6.21
CA GLY A 140 30.94 -12.65 7.08
C GLY A 140 31.06 -11.58 8.17
N VAL A 141 31.53 -12.02 9.34
CA VAL A 141 31.90 -11.20 10.50
C VAL A 141 33.40 -11.45 10.74
N PRO A 142 34.26 -10.43 11.00
CA PRO A 142 33.94 -9.26 11.80
C PRO A 142 34.14 -7.89 11.14
N GLN A 143 33.56 -6.90 11.83
CA GLN A 143 33.74 -5.47 11.63
C GLN A 143 35.18 -5.08 11.28
N LYS A 144 35.41 -4.69 10.01
CA LYS A 144 36.44 -3.68 9.74
C LYS A 144 35.85 -2.32 10.03
N LYS A 145 36.15 -1.83 11.23
CA LYS A 145 36.15 -0.41 11.56
C LYS A 145 36.92 0.33 10.45
N CYS A 146 36.20 1.07 9.61
CA CYS A 146 36.83 1.97 8.64
C CYS A 146 37.38 3.17 9.40
N ASP A 147 38.51 2.94 10.06
CA ASP A 147 39.40 3.99 10.53
C ASP A 147 39.98 4.70 9.30
N PHE A 148 39.23 5.68 8.78
CA PHE A 148 39.79 6.72 7.93
C PHE A 148 40.67 7.62 8.81
N SER A 149 41.91 7.17 9.02
CA SER A 149 43.01 8.01 9.46
C SER A 149 43.27 9.07 8.38
N VAL A 150 42.60 10.21 8.48
CA VAL A 150 42.97 11.40 7.73
C VAL A 150 44.37 11.83 8.21
N GLY A 151 45.36 11.68 7.33
CA GLY A 151 46.72 12.15 7.57
C GLY A 151 46.76 13.68 7.69
N ASN A 152 47.48 14.17 8.69
CA ASN A 152 47.40 15.56 9.15
C ASN A 152 47.91 16.62 8.16
N CYS A 153 47.13 17.70 8.03
CA CYS A 153 47.55 19.10 7.99
C CYS A 153 46.34 20.00 8.34
N THR A 154 46.42 21.05 9.18
CA THR A 154 47.55 21.55 9.99
C THR A 154 47.04 22.23 11.28
N ASP A 155 47.95 22.80 12.07
CA ASP A 155 47.76 23.41 13.40
C ASP A 155 46.87 24.69 13.41
N HIS A 156 45.87 24.79 14.30
CA HIS A 156 46.00 25.55 15.56
C HIS A 156 44.71 25.65 16.43
N ASP A 157 44.92 25.35 17.71
CA ASP A 157 44.19 25.62 18.98
C ASP A 157 42.93 26.53 19.00
N ARG A 158 41.84 26.08 19.67
CA ARG A 158 41.36 26.63 20.98
C ARG A 158 40.01 26.08 21.50
N ARG A 159 40.10 25.13 22.45
CA ARG A 159 39.30 25.02 23.71
C ARG A 159 37.76 24.82 23.71
N LEU A 160 37.34 23.58 24.04
CA LEU A 160 36.19 23.14 24.88
C LEU A 160 34.79 23.79 24.72
N SER A 161 33.76 22.95 24.49
CA SER A 161 32.76 22.57 25.53
C SER A 161 31.71 21.56 25.04
N VAL A 162 30.96 20.99 25.98
CA VAL A 162 29.97 19.90 25.84
C VAL A 162 28.56 20.46 25.62
N GLU A 163 27.80 19.94 24.64
CA GLU A 163 26.33 19.72 24.64
C GLU A 163 25.93 19.07 23.29
N PHE A 164 25.22 17.94 23.24
CA PHE A 164 23.76 17.80 23.38
C PHE A 164 22.95 18.67 22.38
N LEU A 165 22.58 18.09 21.23
CA LEU A 165 21.18 18.05 20.73
C LEU A 165 21.07 17.33 19.38
N SER A 166 19.96 16.61 19.20
CA SER A 166 19.59 15.96 17.94
C SER A 166 18.86 16.94 17.02
N LYS A 167 19.41 17.22 15.82
CA LYS A 167 18.69 17.79 14.66
C LYS A 167 19.53 17.92 13.38
N ARG A 168 19.14 17.20 12.31
CA ARG A 168 19.36 17.47 10.86
C ARG A 168 18.54 16.40 10.11
N SER A 169 17.48 16.67 9.36
CA SER A 169 17.09 17.82 8.53
C SER A 169 18.11 18.08 7.41
N TYR A 170 17.88 17.45 6.26
CA TYR A 170 18.60 17.72 5.02
C TYR A 170 17.77 18.64 4.13
N ASP A 171 18.15 19.92 4.12
CA ASP A 171 17.83 20.85 3.04
C ASP A 171 18.84 20.65 1.90
N HIS A 172 18.39 20.71 0.65
CA HIS A 172 19.30 20.96 -0.47
C HIS A 172 18.66 21.88 -1.52
N SER A 173 19.26 23.06 -1.67
CA SER A 173 18.92 24.15 -2.58
C SER A 173 20.24 24.90 -2.82
N LEU A 174 20.62 25.41 -3.99
CA LEU A 174 20.00 25.53 -5.31
C LEU A 174 21.16 25.70 -6.31
N LEU A 175 21.01 25.27 -7.56
CA LEU A 175 21.77 25.85 -8.66
C LEU A 175 20.79 26.48 -9.66
N LYS A 176 21.01 27.76 -9.95
CA LYS A 176 20.14 28.58 -10.78
C LYS A 176 20.56 28.48 -12.24
N HIS A 177 19.59 28.38 -13.15
CA HIS A 177 19.68 29.03 -14.46
C HIS A 177 18.30 29.49 -14.91
N GLU A 178 18.25 30.51 -15.77
CA GLU A 178 17.09 31.40 -15.88
C GLU A 178 16.02 30.96 -16.91
N ILE A 179 14.79 31.46 -16.70
CA ILE A 179 13.55 31.14 -17.45
C ILE A 179 13.36 32.12 -18.63
N PRO A 180 12.58 31.75 -19.68
CA PRO A 180 11.18 32.22 -19.76
C PRO A 180 10.23 31.17 -20.39
N LYS A 181 8.90 31.15 -20.21
CA LYS A 181 7.90 31.85 -19.37
C LYS A 181 6.61 31.00 -19.40
N ASP A 182 5.69 31.23 -18.46
CA ASP A 182 4.25 30.86 -18.49
C ASP A 182 3.86 29.41 -18.88
N ILE A 183 3.49 28.59 -17.88
CA ILE A 183 2.07 28.45 -17.49
C ILE A 183 1.99 28.27 -15.97
N ASN A 184 1.10 29.00 -15.31
CA ASN A 184 0.75 28.83 -13.90
C ASN A 184 -0.38 27.78 -13.75
N SER A 185 -0.12 26.68 -13.07
CA SER A 185 -1.16 25.85 -12.45
C SER A 185 -0.64 25.23 -11.15
N LYS A 186 -0.57 26.05 -10.10
CA LYS A 186 -0.38 25.60 -8.72
C LYS A 186 -1.63 24.88 -8.22
N GLU A 187 -1.91 23.70 -8.77
CA GLU A 187 -2.99 22.83 -8.32
C GLU A 187 -2.52 21.99 -7.15
N GLU A 188 -2.66 22.57 -5.95
CA GLU A 188 -2.66 21.80 -4.71
C GLU A 188 -3.80 20.79 -4.81
N ASN A 189 -3.47 19.50 -4.74
CA ASN A 189 -4.42 18.41 -4.97
C ASN A 189 -5.57 18.46 -3.97
N VAL A 190 -6.72 19.01 -4.38
CA VAL A 190 -7.97 19.05 -3.59
C VAL A 190 -8.64 17.66 -3.64
N ILE A 191 -7.93 16.68 -3.10
CA ILE A 191 -8.52 15.52 -2.45
C ILE A 191 -8.95 16.02 -1.08
N SER A 192 -10.26 16.01 -0.83
CA SER A 192 -10.84 16.58 0.39
C SER A 192 -10.17 16.01 1.64
N THR A 193 -10.06 16.85 2.67
CA THR A 193 -9.51 16.51 4.00
C THR A 193 -10.16 15.28 4.62
N ASP A 194 -11.36 14.90 4.15
CA ASP A 194 -12.17 13.75 4.57
C ASP A 194 -11.50 12.36 4.41
N ILE A 195 -10.48 12.18 3.56
CA ILE A 195 -9.80 10.87 3.42
C ILE A 195 -8.88 10.58 4.62
N TYR A 196 -8.39 11.59 5.33
CA TYR A 196 -7.40 11.44 6.39
C TYR A 196 -7.95 10.94 7.74
N ASP A 197 -9.28 10.77 7.88
CA ASP A 197 -9.93 10.23 9.10
C ASP A 197 -10.31 8.73 8.97
N LEU A 198 -9.91 8.07 7.89
CA LEU A 198 -10.20 6.65 7.64
C LEU A 198 -9.20 5.73 8.36
N GLU A 199 -9.53 5.32 9.59
CA GLU A 199 -8.80 4.32 10.37
C GLU A 199 -8.66 2.97 9.60
N PRO A 200 -7.44 2.56 9.17
CA PRO A 200 -7.22 1.38 8.31
C PRO A 200 -7.73 0.05 8.89
N ALA A 201 -7.99 -0.93 8.03
CA ALA A 201 -8.45 -2.26 8.44
C ALA A 201 -7.31 -3.16 8.99
N SER A 202 -6.06 -2.90 8.61
CA SER A 202 -4.85 -3.60 9.05
C SER A 202 -3.59 -2.77 8.71
N GLU A 203 -2.43 -3.20 9.24
CA GLU A 203 -1.12 -2.61 8.92
C GLU A 203 -0.79 -2.72 7.42
N LEU A 204 -1.21 -3.80 6.76
CA LEU A 204 -1.09 -3.97 5.30
C LEU A 204 -1.86 -2.87 4.54
N GLY A 205 -3.08 -2.55 4.98
CA GLY A 205 -3.87 -1.47 4.40
C GLY A 205 -3.28 -0.09 4.66
N GLU A 206 -2.72 0.12 5.85
CA GLU A 206 -2.04 1.37 6.24
C GLU A 206 -0.75 1.61 5.43
N ASP A 207 0.05 0.57 5.17
CA ASP A 207 1.26 0.71 4.37
C ASP A 207 0.95 0.99 2.88
N LEU A 208 -0.10 0.38 2.33
CA LEU A 208 -0.60 0.70 0.98
C LEU A 208 -1.26 2.09 0.91
N LEU A 209 -1.88 2.57 1.99
CA LEU A 209 -2.40 3.93 2.06
C LEU A 209 -1.26 4.96 2.05
N LYS A 210 -0.18 4.73 2.80
CA LYS A 210 1.03 5.56 2.76
C LYS A 210 1.65 5.61 1.36
N LEU A 211 1.69 4.47 0.66
CA LEU A 211 2.20 4.36 -0.71
C LEU A 211 1.44 5.29 -1.68
N TYR A 212 0.10 5.29 -1.60
CA TYR A 212 -0.76 6.19 -2.38
C TYR A 212 -0.58 7.66 -2.00
N VAL A 213 -0.70 8.00 -0.71
CA VAL A 213 -0.63 9.37 -0.18
C VAL A 213 0.72 10.04 -0.45
N LYS A 214 1.82 9.27 -0.44
CA LYS A 214 3.17 9.78 -0.73
C LYS A 214 3.54 9.75 -2.22
N HIS A 215 2.66 9.23 -3.09
CA HIS A 215 2.94 9.01 -4.51
C HIS A 215 4.27 8.27 -4.75
N CYS A 216 4.54 7.20 -3.98
CA CYS A 216 5.76 6.41 -4.12
C CYS A 216 5.59 5.36 -5.23
N CYS A 217 6.47 5.41 -6.24
CA CYS A 217 6.48 4.49 -7.40
C CYS A 217 5.14 4.29 -8.15
N PRO A 218 4.33 5.33 -8.43
CA PRO A 218 3.17 5.19 -9.32
C PRO A 218 3.62 4.90 -10.75
N ASP A 219 2.89 4.01 -11.43
CA ASP A 219 3.14 3.55 -12.80
C ASP A 219 1.93 3.82 -13.73
N ILE A 220 0.92 4.54 -13.23
CA ILE A 220 -0.22 5.02 -14.00
C ILE A 220 -0.86 6.28 -13.39
N ASP A 221 -1.22 7.22 -14.25
CA ASP A 221 -2.03 8.40 -13.93
C ASP A 221 -3.47 8.22 -14.46
N ILE A 222 -4.46 8.48 -13.62
CA ILE A 222 -5.89 8.38 -13.97
C ILE A 222 -6.52 9.76 -13.99
N TYR A 223 -7.07 10.15 -15.13
CA TYR A 223 -7.81 11.39 -15.31
C TYR A 223 -9.32 11.15 -15.20
N VAL A 224 -9.99 11.87 -14.30
CA VAL A 224 -11.45 11.84 -14.11
C VAL A 224 -11.95 13.27 -13.91
N ASP A 225 -12.88 13.73 -14.75
CA ASP A 225 -13.50 15.06 -14.66
C ASP A 225 -12.50 16.22 -14.50
N GLY A 226 -11.38 16.16 -15.23
CA GLY A 226 -10.30 17.14 -15.21
C GLY A 226 -9.30 16.99 -14.06
N LYS A 227 -9.50 16.06 -13.12
CA LYS A 227 -8.58 15.76 -12.01
C LYS A 227 -7.67 14.59 -12.34
N CYS A 228 -6.41 14.64 -11.91
CA CYS A 228 -5.43 13.56 -12.09
C CYS A 228 -5.15 12.83 -10.76
N PHE A 229 -5.14 11.50 -10.80
CA PHE A 229 -4.86 10.62 -9.66
C PHE A 229 -3.70 9.68 -9.99
N LYS A 230 -2.57 9.81 -9.29
CA LYS A 230 -1.43 8.88 -9.42
C LYS A 230 -1.74 7.58 -8.69
N ALA A 231 -1.54 6.44 -9.35
CA ALA A 231 -1.92 5.13 -8.83
C ALA A 231 -0.94 4.01 -9.27
N HIS A 232 -1.27 2.77 -8.89
CA HIS A 232 -0.47 1.58 -9.16
C HIS A 232 -1.29 0.55 -9.96
N ARG A 233 -0.87 0.20 -11.18
CA ARG A 233 -1.56 -0.77 -12.08
C ARG A 233 -1.82 -2.09 -11.37
N ALA A 234 -0.80 -2.58 -10.66
CA ALA A 234 -0.83 -3.80 -9.85
C ALA A 234 -1.94 -3.77 -8.79
N ILE A 235 -2.05 -2.69 -8.01
CA ILE A 235 -3.04 -2.55 -6.94
C ILE A 235 -4.46 -2.34 -7.51
N LEU A 236 -4.60 -1.55 -8.58
CA LEU A 236 -5.87 -1.34 -9.26
C LEU A 236 -6.43 -2.65 -9.83
N SER A 237 -5.58 -3.43 -10.52
CA SER A 237 -5.96 -4.74 -11.08
C SER A 237 -6.26 -5.77 -9.99
N ALA A 238 -5.54 -5.75 -8.87
CA ALA A 238 -5.84 -6.61 -7.73
C ALA A 238 -7.18 -6.29 -7.06
N ARG A 239 -7.62 -5.03 -7.09
CA ARG A 239 -8.78 -4.53 -6.32
C ARG A 239 -10.02 -4.19 -7.16
N SER A 240 -9.94 -4.27 -8.48
CA SER A 240 -11.05 -4.01 -9.39
C SER A 240 -10.95 -4.82 -10.67
N SER A 241 -11.97 -5.63 -10.96
CA SER A 241 -12.08 -6.40 -12.20
C SER A 241 -12.18 -5.51 -13.44
N TYR A 242 -12.71 -4.28 -13.31
CA TYR A 242 -12.74 -3.30 -14.40
C TYR A 242 -11.33 -2.84 -14.77
N PHE A 243 -10.51 -2.44 -13.79
CA PHE A 243 -9.12 -2.08 -14.04
C PHE A 243 -8.28 -3.29 -14.47
N ALA A 244 -8.53 -4.47 -13.90
CA ALA A 244 -7.87 -5.71 -14.34
C ALA A 244 -8.11 -5.99 -15.83
N ALA A 245 -9.36 -5.88 -16.29
CA ALA A 245 -9.70 -6.05 -17.71
C ALA A 245 -9.04 -4.96 -18.57
N MET A 246 -9.24 -3.69 -18.23
CA MET A 246 -8.76 -2.53 -19.00
C MET A 246 -7.23 -2.44 -19.09
N LEU A 247 -6.51 -2.82 -18.05
CA LEU A 247 -5.04 -2.76 -18.01
C LEU A 247 -4.36 -4.04 -18.51
N SER A 248 -5.13 -5.08 -18.88
CA SER A 248 -4.61 -6.36 -19.36
C SER A 248 -4.41 -6.42 -20.88
N GLY A 249 -3.57 -7.36 -21.34
CA GLY A 249 -3.43 -7.70 -22.76
C GLY A 249 -2.70 -6.64 -23.60
N CYS A 250 -3.09 -6.51 -24.87
CA CYS A 250 -2.46 -5.63 -25.86
C CYS A 250 -3.34 -4.44 -26.25
N TRP A 251 -4.19 -3.97 -25.32
CA TRP A 251 -5.04 -2.80 -25.51
C TRP A 251 -4.21 -1.52 -25.43
N ALA A 252 -4.69 -0.39 -25.97
CA ALA A 252 -3.91 0.86 -25.94
C ALA A 252 -3.59 1.26 -24.49
N GLU A 253 -4.58 1.12 -23.62
CA GLU A 253 -4.58 1.37 -22.18
C GLU A 253 -3.59 0.46 -21.41
N SER A 254 -3.25 -0.72 -21.93
CA SER A 254 -2.26 -1.61 -21.29
C SER A 254 -0.81 -1.11 -21.45
N SER A 255 -0.57 -0.24 -22.45
CA SER A 255 0.73 0.39 -22.73
C SER A 255 0.83 1.86 -22.30
N GLN A 256 -0.29 2.50 -21.98
CA GLN A 256 -0.33 3.91 -21.60
C GLN A 256 0.01 4.13 -20.12
N GLU A 257 0.86 5.12 -19.85
CA GLU A 257 1.12 5.65 -18.49
C GLU A 257 -0.02 6.54 -17.97
N CYS A 258 -1.01 6.86 -18.81
CA CYS A 258 -2.12 7.76 -18.52
C CYS A 258 -3.42 7.23 -19.14
N ILE A 259 -4.50 7.14 -18.34
CA ILE A 259 -5.84 6.75 -18.79
C ILE A 259 -6.88 7.80 -18.39
N THR A 260 -7.90 8.02 -19.24
CA THR A 260 -9.00 8.95 -18.94
C THR A 260 -10.31 8.18 -18.77
N LEU A 261 -10.93 8.31 -17.60
CA LEU A 261 -12.25 7.74 -17.32
C LEU A 261 -13.31 8.81 -17.55
N GLN A 262 -14.23 8.55 -18.49
CA GLN A 262 -15.38 9.41 -18.73
C GLN A 262 -16.46 9.17 -17.67
N SER A 263 -16.87 10.22 -16.97
CA SER A 263 -18.10 10.22 -16.15
C SER A 263 -19.31 10.08 -17.09
N THR A 264 -19.82 8.87 -17.24
CA THR A 264 -20.80 8.59 -18.30
C THR A 264 -22.20 9.07 -17.96
N VAL A 265 -22.60 10.18 -18.59
CA VAL A 265 -23.98 10.38 -19.09
C VAL A 265 -24.08 10.25 -20.61
N THR A 266 -22.96 10.08 -21.32
CA THR A 266 -22.91 10.15 -22.81
C THR A 266 -22.14 9.01 -23.51
N GLY A 267 -21.63 8.02 -22.77
CA GLY A 267 -20.70 7.00 -23.32
C GLY A 267 -21.33 5.74 -23.95
N LEU A 268 -22.67 5.62 -23.97
CA LEU A 268 -23.36 4.39 -24.43
C LEU A 268 -23.48 4.25 -25.96
N LEU A 269 -22.88 5.16 -26.74
CA LEU A 269 -22.92 5.18 -28.21
C LEU A 269 -21.56 4.98 -28.91
N ALA A 270 -20.46 4.84 -28.17
CA ALA A 270 -19.11 4.78 -28.75
C ALA A 270 -18.56 3.35 -28.97
N PHE A 271 -19.27 2.29 -28.56
CA PHE A 271 -18.83 0.91 -28.75
C PHE A 271 -19.22 0.34 -30.13
N VAL A 272 -18.83 1.05 -31.19
CA VAL A 272 -18.82 0.51 -32.56
C VAL A 272 -17.39 0.02 -32.83
N PRO A 273 -17.12 -1.29 -32.84
CA PRO A 273 -15.79 -1.79 -33.18
C PRO A 273 -15.43 -1.40 -34.62
N PRO A 274 -14.15 -1.07 -34.91
CA PRO A 274 -13.75 -0.67 -36.26
C PRO A 274 -13.97 -1.84 -37.24
N SER A 275 -14.65 -1.52 -38.34
CA SER A 275 -15.03 -2.48 -39.37
C SER A 275 -13.82 -3.25 -39.91
N ILE A 276 -13.96 -4.57 -40.03
CA ILE A 276 -13.02 -5.43 -40.75
C ILE A 276 -12.89 -4.90 -42.18
N PRO A 277 -11.67 -4.63 -42.71
CA PRO A 277 -11.51 -4.20 -44.09
C PRO A 277 -11.95 -5.33 -45.03
N PRO A 278 -12.59 -5.03 -46.18
CA PRO A 278 -13.03 -6.04 -47.10
C PRO A 278 -11.83 -6.83 -47.64
N TYR A 279 -12.00 -8.16 -47.72
CA TYR A 279 -11.13 -9.02 -48.50
C TYR A 279 -11.02 -8.47 -49.92
N GLN A 280 -9.80 -8.33 -50.43
CA GLN A 280 -9.61 -8.25 -51.87
C GLN A 280 -9.66 -9.68 -52.42
N GLU A 281 -10.56 -9.89 -53.37
CA GLU A 281 -10.71 -11.10 -54.16
C GLU A 281 -10.26 -10.77 -55.60
N GLU A 282 -9.67 -11.76 -56.28
CA GLU A 282 -8.86 -11.70 -57.52
C GLU A 282 -7.38 -11.28 -57.36
#